data_AF-A0A1Q9TSC7-F1
#
_entry.id   AF-A0A1Q9TSC7-F1
#
_cell.length_a   1.000
_cell.length_b   1.000
_cell.length_c   1.000
_cell.angle_alpha   90.00
_cell.angle_beta   90.00
_cell.angle_gamma   90.00
#
_symmetry.space_group_name_H-M   'P 1'
#
loop_
_entity.id
_entity.type
_entity.pdbx_description
1 polymer ?
#
loop_
_entity_poly.entity_id
_entity_poly.type
_entity_poly.pdbx_seq_one_letter_code
_entity_poly.pdbx_strand_id
1 'polypeptide(L)' 'MFVPAEGATAEDDGYLLTIVSDLRRRLSELVVLDARDPTGEPVATVELPHHVPLGVHGSWIPDQDLAE' A
#
# COMPACT_ATOMS: atom_id res chain seq x y z
N MET A 1 1.71 -5.43 1.15
CA MET A 1 3.14 -5.10 1.29
C MET A 1 3.30 -4.21 2.52
N PHE A 2 4.28 -4.44 3.39
CA PHE A 2 4.54 -3.57 4.55
C PHE A 2 5.49 -2.42 4.18
N VAL A 3 5.27 -1.24 4.78
CA VAL A 3 6.12 -0.05 4.69
C VAL A 3 6.31 0.52 6.11
N PRO A 4 7.52 0.61 6.65
CA PRO A 4 7.74 1.19 7.97
C PRO A 4 7.41 2.69 7.98
N ALA A 5 6.82 3.18 9.07
CA ALA A 5 6.67 4.60 9.29
C ALA A 5 8.04 5.27 9.53
N GLU A 6 8.11 6.57 9.28
CA GLU A 6 9.29 7.34 9.65
C GLU A 6 9.51 7.27 11.18
N GLY A 7 10.71 6.85 11.58
CA GLY A 7 11.05 6.67 13.00
C GLY A 7 10.41 5.44 13.67
N ALA A 8 9.92 4.47 12.89
CA ALA A 8 9.35 3.22 13.38
C ALA A 8 10.18 2.58 14.52
N THR A 9 9.52 2.27 15.64
CA THR A 9 10.18 1.68 16.83
C THR A 9 9.78 0.24 17.13
N ALA A 10 8.68 -0.23 16.54
CA ALA A 10 8.18 -1.59 16.64
C ALA A 10 8.07 -2.23 15.24
N GLU A 11 8.02 -3.56 15.18
CA GLU A 11 7.95 -4.32 13.93
C GLU A 11 6.75 -3.94 13.05
N ASP A 12 5.64 -3.58 13.69
CA ASP A 12 4.36 -3.23 13.05
C ASP A 12 4.12 -1.72 12.95
N ASP A 13 5.12 -0.90 13.26
CA ASP A 13 5.01 0.57 13.26
C ASP A 13 5.09 1.09 11.81
N GLY A 14 3.96 1.05 11.11
CA GLY A 14 3.92 1.39 9.69
C GLY A 14 2.60 1.10 9.03
N TYR A 15 2.66 0.82 7.74
CA TYR A 15 1.51 0.74 6.85
C TYR A 15 1.50 -0.55 6.05
N LEU A 16 0.31 -1.04 5.74
CA LEU A 16 0.11 -2.07 4.72
C LEU A 16 -0.44 -1.43 3.45
N LEU A 17 0.27 -1.62 2.36
CA LEU A 17 -0.13 -1.17 1.03
C LEU A 17 -0.64 -2.36 0.22
N THR A 18 -1.75 -2.16 -0.48
CA THR A 18 -2.29 -3.13 -1.43
C THR A 18 -3.04 -2.43 -2.55
N ILE A 19 -3.12 -3.09 -3.72
CA ILE A 19 -3.96 -2.63 -4.82
C ILE A 19 -5.26 -3.43 -4.79
N VAL A 20 -6.39 -2.72 -4.75
CA VAL A 20 -7.73 -3.31 -4.85
C VAL A 20 -8.26 -3.01 -6.25
N SER A 21 -8.65 -4.05 -6.99
CA SER A 21 -9.24 -3.90 -8.32
C SER A 21 -10.73 -4.20 -8.29
N ASP A 22 -11.55 -3.20 -8.61
CA ASP A 22 -12.98 -3.37 -8.85
C ASP A 22 -13.20 -3.83 -10.31
N LEU A 23 -13.48 -5.12 -10.46
CA LEU A 23 -13.68 -5.74 -11.77
C LEU A 23 -14.99 -5.30 -12.45
N ARG A 24 -15.97 -4.80 -11.71
CA ARG A 24 -17.24 -4.31 -12.27
C ARG A 24 -17.06 -2.91 -12.84
N ARG A 25 -16.40 -2.02 -12.09
CA ARG A 25 -16.13 -0.64 -12.52
C ARG A 25 -14.90 -0.55 -13.43
N ARG A 26 -14.07 -1.58 -13.49
CA ARG A 26 -12.76 -1.60 -14.17
C ARG A 26 -11.87 -0.45 -13.69
N LEU A 27 -11.85 -0.24 -12.38
CA LEU A 27 -11.01 0.74 -11.69
C LEU A 27 -10.18 0.03 -10.63
N SER A 28 -9.09 0.66 -10.23
CA SER A 28 -8.24 0.16 -9.16
C SER A 28 -7.89 1.29 -8.20
N GLU A 29 -7.64 0.92 -6.96
CA GLU A 29 -7.25 1.84 -5.89
C GLU A 29 -5.99 1.31 -5.21
N LEU A 30 -5.07 2.19 -4.85
CA LEU A 30 -4.03 1.89 -3.86
C LEU A 30 -4.62 2.19 -2.48
N VAL A 31 -4.74 1.15 -1.66
CA VAL A 31 -5.26 1.22 -0.29
C VAL A 31 -4.08 1.20 0.68
N VAL A 32 -4.10 2.12 1.64
CA VAL A 32 -3.14 2.22 2.74
C VAL A 32 -3.88 1.95 4.04
N LEU A 33 -3.42 0.92 4.77
CA LEU A 33 -3.96 0.53 6.08
C LEU A 33 -2.92 0.81 7.16
N ASP A 34 -3.37 1.08 8.38
CA ASP A 34 -2.53 0.98 9.57
C ASP A 34 -2.12 -0.49 9.77
N ALA A 35 -0.82 -0.77 9.88
CA ALA A 35 -0.34 -2.13 10.05
C ALA A 35 -0.73 -2.74 11.42
N ARG A 36 -1.06 -1.92 12.42
CA ARG A 36 -1.53 -2.37 13.75
C ARG A 36 -3.03 -2.66 13.80
N ASP A 37 -3.81 -2.12 12.86
CA ASP A 37 -5.24 -2.41 12.71
C ASP A 37 -5.61 -2.65 11.24
N PRO A 38 -5.22 -3.81 10.66
CA PRO A 38 -5.48 -4.12 9.27
C PRO A 38 -6.98 -4.34 8.95
N THR A 39 -7.84 -4.39 9.98
CA THR A 39 -9.29 -4.57 9.82
C THR A 39 -10.07 -3.27 9.96
N GLY A 40 -9.40 -2.19 10.36
CA GLY A 40 -9.98 -0.85 10.49
C GLY A 40 -10.26 -0.18 9.15
N GLU A 41 -10.70 1.08 9.23
CA GLU A 41 -10.86 1.91 8.03
C GLU A 41 -9.48 2.24 7.41
N PRO A 42 -9.36 2.27 6.07
CA PRO A 42 -8.12 2.72 5.44
C PRO A 42 -7.73 4.13 5.88
N VAL A 43 -6.45 4.33 6.19
CA VAL A 43 -5.93 5.66 6.49
C VAL A 43 -5.84 6.54 5.25
N ALA A 44 -5.72 5.92 4.07
CA ALA A 44 -5.83 6.58 2.78
C ALA A 44 -6.27 5.59 1.68
N THR A 45 -6.99 6.13 0.69
CA THR A 45 -7.31 5.44 -0.56
C THR A 45 -6.96 6.37 -1.71
N VAL A 46 -6.15 5.89 -2.66
CA VAL A 46 -5.75 6.63 -3.85
C VAL A 46 -6.39 5.97 -5.07
N GLU A 47 -7.33 6.66 -5.71
CA GLU A 47 -7.91 6.23 -6.98
C GLU A 47 -6.84 6.24 -8.07
N LEU A 48 -6.68 5.11 -8.78
CA LEU A 48 -5.75 5.02 -9.91
C LEU A 48 -6.49 5.40 -11.20
N PRO A 49 -5.84 6.11 -12.13
CA PRO A 49 -6.48 6.56 -13.37
C PRO A 49 -6.85 5.40 -14.30
N HIS A 50 -6.30 4.20 -14.06
CA HIS A 50 -6.49 3.00 -14.87
C HIS A 50 -6.58 1.74 -14.01
N HIS A 51 -7.23 0.71 -14.56
CA HIS A 51 -7.24 -0.63 -13.98
C HIS A 51 -5.83 -1.24 -13.94
N VAL A 52 -5.47 -1.79 -12.78
CA VAL A 52 -4.26 -2.59 -12.58
C VAL A 52 -4.62 -4.07 -12.69
N PRO A 53 -4.05 -4.82 -13.66
CA PRO A 53 -4.21 -6.27 -13.76
C PRO A 53 -3.68 -7.00 -12.53
N LEU A 54 -4.10 -8.25 -12.35
CA LEU A 54 -3.62 -9.09 -11.24
C LEU A 54 -2.09 -9.20 -11.26
N GLY A 55 -1.45 -8.59 -10.26
CA GLY A 55 -0.02 -8.72 -10.01
C GLY A 55 0.29 -9.96 -9.16
N VAL A 56 1.58 -10.26 -9.00
CA VAL A 56 2.03 -11.36 -8.14
C VAL A 56 2.71 -10.82 -6.88
N HIS A 57 3.75 -10.00 -7.04
CA HIS A 57 4.54 -9.46 -5.93
C HIS A 57 4.78 -7.97 -6.14
N GLY A 58 5.08 -7.26 -5.05
CA GLY A 58 5.52 -5.87 -5.05
C GLY A 58 6.57 -5.66 -3.97
N SER A 59 7.35 -4.59 -4.11
CA SER A 59 8.38 -4.19 -3.14
C SER A 59 8.32 -2.68 -2.93
N TRP A 60 8.64 -2.27 -1.71
CA TRP A 60 8.83 -0.87 -1.33
C TRP A 60 10.31 -0.62 -1.20
N ILE A 61 10.79 0.48 -1.76
CA ILE A 61 12.18 0.92 -1.66
C ILE A 61 12.10 2.37 -1.21
N PRO A 62 12.63 2.72 -0.03
CA PRO A 62 12.66 4.10 0.41
C PRO A 62 13.65 4.91 -0.44
N ASP A 63 13.41 6.21 -0.59
CA ASP A 63 14.22 7.09 -1.44
C ASP A 63 15.74 7.02 -1.14
N GLN A 64 16.10 6.83 0.13
CA GLN A 64 17.50 6.69 0.58
C GLN A 64 18.23 5.46 0.01
N ASP A 65 17.50 4.44 -0.44
CA ASP A 65 18.04 3.21 -1.01
C ASP A 65 18.03 3.24 -2.56
N LEU A 66 17.44 4.28 -3.15
CA LEU A 66 17.50 4.53 -4.59
C LEU A 66 18.80 5.27 -4.93
N ALA A 67 19.90 4.54 -5.08
CA ALA A 67 21.12 5.09 -5.67
C ALA A 67 20.89 5.42 -7.16
N GLU A 68 21.42 6.56 -7.62
CA GLU A 68 21.54 6.88 -9.05
C GLU A 68 22.59 6.00 -9.77
#